data_AF-A0A8J3I2Y9-F1
#
_entry.id   AF-A0A8J3I2Y9-F1
#
_cell.length_a   1.000
_cell.length_b   1.000
_cell.length_c   1.000
_cell.angle_alpha   90.00
_cell.angle_beta   90.00
_cell.angle_gamma   90.00
#
_symmetry.space_group_name_H-M   'P 1'
#
loop_
_entity.id
_entity.type
_entity.pdbx_description
1 polymer ?
#
loop_
_entity_poly.entity_id
_entity_poly.type
_entity_poly.pdbx_seq_one_letter_code
_entity_poly.pdbx_strand_id
1 'polypeptide(L)'
;MQAHTRLANGTETQTEWNAIDWRKANRTVRNLRQRIFRATQEGNLKKVHSLQKLMLKSYSNRLVSVRRVTQMNAGRKTPGMDKLVIKTPEARGKMVDLLAHYTIWKAKPVRRMVLST
;
A
#
# COMPACT_ATOMS: atom_id res chain seq x y z
N MET A 1 18.86 29.38 -3.28
CA MET A 1 17.69 29.02 -4.11
C MET A 1 17.53 27.51 -4.11
N GLN A 2 16.65 26.94 -3.29
CA GLN A 2 16.18 25.58 -3.48
C GLN A 2 14.66 25.59 -3.34
N ALA A 3 13.98 25.23 -4.43
CA ALA A 3 12.54 25.28 -4.54
C ALA A 3 11.92 24.16 -3.70
N HIS A 4 11.28 24.52 -2.59
CA HIS A 4 10.44 23.60 -1.82
C HIS A 4 9.09 23.42 -2.51
N THR A 5 8.96 22.33 -3.26
CA THR A 5 7.69 21.91 -3.83
C THR A 5 6.81 21.33 -2.72
N ARG A 6 5.89 22.15 -2.18
CA ARG A 6 4.89 21.73 -1.20
C ARG A 6 3.98 20.64 -1.78
N LEU A 7 4.13 19.41 -1.31
CA LEU A 7 3.19 18.32 -1.60
C LEU A 7 2.06 18.33 -0.56
N ALA A 8 0.84 18.58 -1.03
CA ALA A 8 -0.36 18.49 -0.21
C ALA A 8 -0.48 17.07 0.38
N ASN A 9 -0.23 16.94 1.69
CA ASN A 9 -0.42 15.75 2.52
C ASN A 9 0.66 14.66 2.48
N GLY A 10 1.95 15.03 2.54
CA GLY A 10 3.02 14.12 2.96
C GLY A 10 3.85 14.78 4.06
N THR A 11 3.93 14.19 5.25
CA THR A 11 4.92 14.60 6.25
C THR A 11 6.30 14.27 5.69
N GLU A 12 7.20 15.25 5.61
CA GLU A 12 8.60 15.10 5.19
C GLU A 12 9.43 14.20 6.14
N THR A 13 8.83 13.75 7.23
CA THR A 13 9.42 12.90 8.26
C THR A 13 9.12 11.42 8.01
N GLN A 14 10.12 10.56 8.26
CA GLN A 14 9.99 9.10 8.24
C GLN A 14 8.76 8.66 9.06
N THR A 15 7.97 7.72 8.52
CA THR A 15 6.79 7.20 9.23
C THR A 15 7.21 6.54 10.56
N GLU A 16 6.80 7.12 11.68
CA GLU A 16 7.04 6.60 13.03
C GLU A 16 6.14 5.39 13.34
N TRP A 17 6.65 4.19 13.06
CA TRP A 17 5.87 2.95 13.08
C TRP A 17 5.18 2.65 14.42
N ASN A 18 5.83 2.99 15.54
CA ASN A 18 5.31 2.70 16.88
C ASN A 18 4.24 3.71 17.32
N ALA A 19 4.20 4.90 16.73
CA ALA A 19 3.23 5.95 17.04
C ALA A 19 1.93 5.83 16.22
N ILE A 20 1.84 4.85 15.32
CA ILE A 20 0.67 4.68 14.44
C ILE A 20 -0.57 4.28 15.25
N ASP A 21 -1.64 5.07 15.14
CA ASP A 21 -2.98 4.66 15.56
C ASP A 21 -3.55 3.62 14.57
N TRP A 22 -3.32 2.35 14.90
CA TRP A 22 -3.81 1.22 14.12
C TRP A 22 -5.33 1.09 14.11
N ARG A 23 -6.05 1.56 15.14
CA ARG A 23 -7.52 1.49 15.17
C ARG A 23 -8.09 2.45 14.14
N LYS A 24 -7.57 3.68 14.09
CA LYS A 24 -7.96 4.68 13.09
C LYS A 24 -7.61 4.21 11.67
N ALA A 25 -6.40 3.71 11.44
CA ALA A 25 -6.00 3.21 10.12
C ALA A 25 -6.92 2.08 9.62
N ASN A 26 -7.22 1.09 10.47
CA ASN A 26 -8.12 -0.01 10.13
C ASN A 26 -9.55 0.47 9.88
N ARG A 27 -10.06 1.42 10.68
CA ARG A 27 -11.40 2.00 10.48
C ARG A 27 -11.51 2.68 9.12
N THR A 28 -10.52 3.48 8.73
CA THR A 28 -10.48 4.13 7.41
C THR A 28 -10.53 3.11 6.27
N VAL A 29 -9.72 2.04 6.36
CA VAL A 29 -9.69 0.98 5.34
C VAL A 29 -11.02 0.23 5.27
N ARG A 30 -11.61 -0.10 6.43
CA ARG A 30 -12.93 -0.74 6.49
C ARG A 30 -14.02 0.11 5.83
N ASN A 31 -14.05 1.41 6.14
CA ASN A 31 -15.03 2.33 5.57
C ASN A 31 -14.88 2.45 4.05
N LEU A 32 -13.64 2.52 3.53
CA LEU A 32 -13.40 2.55 2.08
C LEU A 32 -13.87 1.26 1.40
N ARG A 33 -13.58 0.08 1.98
CA ARG A 33 -14.07 -1.20 1.46
C ARG A 33 -15.59 -1.29 1.44
N GLN A 34 -16.25 -0.84 2.50
CA GLN A 34 -17.72 -0.79 2.56
C GLN A 34 -18.31 0.14 1.50
N ARG A 35 -17.69 1.31 1.26
CA ARG A 35 -18.12 2.24 0.21
C ARG A 35 -17.94 1.64 -1.19
N ILE A 36 -16.86 0.91 -1.42
CA ILE A 36 -16.64 0.18 -2.69
C ILE A 36 -17.74 -0.87 -2.85
N PHE A 37 -17.96 -1.71 -1.84
CA PHE A 37 -18.98 -2.75 -1.87
C PHE A 37 -20.37 -2.18 -2.17
N ARG A 38 -20.77 -1.10 -1.47
CA ARG A 38 -22.05 -0.44 -1.72
C ARG A 38 -22.15 0.13 -3.13
N ALA A 39 -21.10 0.81 -3.62
CA ALA A 39 -21.08 1.32 -4.99
C ALA A 39 -21.14 0.21 -6.06
N THR A 40 -20.57 -0.96 -5.78
CA THR A 40 -20.69 -2.16 -6.61
C THR A 40 -22.12 -2.69 -6.62
N GLN A 41 -22.78 -2.79 -5.46
CA GLN A 41 -24.18 -3.22 -5.36
C GLN A 41 -25.13 -2.26 -6.09
N GLU A 42 -24.84 -0.95 -6.05
CA GLU A 42 -25.58 0.10 -6.76
C GLU A 42 -25.27 0.14 -8.28
N GLY A 43 -24.37 -0.72 -8.80
CA GLY A 43 -23.97 -0.73 -10.22
C GLY A 43 -23.17 0.50 -10.68
N ASN A 44 -22.74 1.36 -9.76
CA ASN A 44 -22.06 2.61 -10.11
C ASN A 44 -20.55 2.40 -10.32
N LEU A 45 -20.19 1.91 -11.51
CA LEU A 45 -18.81 1.59 -11.88
C LEU A 45 -17.86 2.79 -11.81
N LYS A 46 -18.32 4.00 -12.21
CA LYS A 46 -17.51 5.23 -12.11
C LYS A 46 -17.09 5.50 -10.66
N LYS A 47 -18.01 5.35 -9.72
CA LYS A 47 -17.76 5.51 -8.28
C LYS A 47 -16.85 4.41 -7.74
N VAL A 48 -17.03 3.15 -8.18
CA VAL A 48 -16.14 2.04 -7.83
C VAL A 48 -14.69 2.34 -8.22
N HIS A 49 -14.45 2.74 -9.48
CA HIS A 49 -13.10 3.06 -9.95
C HIS A 49 -12.46 4.24 -9.20
N SER A 50 -13.23 5.29 -8.93
CA SER A 50 -12.78 6.44 -8.14
C SER A 50 -12.37 6.00 -6.72
N LEU A 51 -13.20 5.19 -6.06
CA LEU A 51 -12.93 4.69 -4.70
C LEU A 51 -11.76 3.71 -4.66
N GLN A 52 -11.59 2.87 -5.68
CA GLN A 52 -10.42 2.00 -5.81
C GLN A 52 -9.13 2.83 -5.95
N LYS A 53 -9.14 3.86 -6.80
CA LYS A 53 -8.01 4.78 -6.96
C LYS A 53 -7.66 5.50 -5.66
N LEU A 54 -8.68 5.94 -4.92
CA LEU A 54 -8.52 6.52 -3.58
C LEU A 54 -7.93 5.51 -2.58
N MET A 55 -8.43 4.27 -2.59
CA MET A 55 -7.96 3.22 -1.69
C MET A 55 -6.49 2.86 -1.95
N LEU A 56 -6.06 2.79 -3.21
CA LEU A 56 -4.67 2.53 -3.58
C LEU A 56 -3.72 3.64 -3.11
N LYS A 57 -4.16 4.90 -3.16
CA LYS A 57 -3.34 6.05 -2.71
C LYS A 57 -3.35 6.28 -1.19
N SER A 58 -4.36 5.74 -0.50
CA SER A 58 -4.58 5.96 0.93
C SER A 58 -3.39 5.53 1.80
N TYR A 59 -2.91 6.45 2.63
CA TYR A 59 -1.86 6.19 3.61
C TYR A 59 -2.25 5.08 4.59
N SER A 60 -3.48 5.12 5.12
CA SER A 60 -3.99 4.05 6.01
C SER A 60 -4.00 2.68 5.36
N ASN A 61 -4.28 2.62 4.05
CA ASN A 61 -4.23 1.35 3.31
C ASN A 61 -2.80 0.83 3.16
N ARG A 62 -1.83 1.71 2.87
CA ARG A 62 -0.40 1.37 2.84
C ARG A 62 0.10 0.83 4.19
N LEU A 63 -0.21 1.53 5.28
CA LEU A 63 0.12 1.11 6.65
C LEU A 63 -0.37 -0.31 6.97
N VAL A 64 -1.66 -0.56 6.75
CA VAL A 64 -2.27 -1.87 7.04
C VAL A 64 -1.69 -2.97 6.15
N SER A 65 -1.36 -2.64 4.90
CA SER A 65 -0.76 -3.59 3.96
C SER A 65 0.66 -3.98 4.36
N VAL A 66 1.51 -3.00 4.69
CA VAL A 66 2.88 -3.26 5.20
C VAL A 66 2.81 -4.05 6.50
N ARG A 67 1.88 -3.73 7.40
CA ARG A 67 1.71 -4.48 8.66
C ARG A 67 1.35 -5.93 8.39
N ARG A 68 0.41 -6.19 7.48
CA ARG A 68 -0.02 -7.55 7.14
C ARG A 68 1.14 -8.36 6.55
N VAL A 69 1.86 -7.80 5.58
CA VAL A 69 3.00 -8.47 4.93
C VAL A 69 4.13 -8.76 5.91
N THR A 70 4.46 -7.80 6.78
CA THR A 70 5.64 -7.92 7.67
C THR A 70 5.35 -8.64 8.99
N GLN A 71 4.12 -8.63 9.49
CA GLN A 71 3.78 -9.18 10.81
C GLN A 71 2.86 -10.41 10.76
N MET A 72 1.92 -10.49 9.82
CA MET A 72 0.81 -11.47 9.88
C MET A 72 0.93 -12.61 8.86
N ASN A 73 1.57 -12.39 7.72
CA ASN A 73 1.67 -13.42 6.69
C ASN A 73 2.59 -14.58 7.13
N ALA A 74 2.19 -15.82 6.86
CA ALA A 74 2.94 -17.03 7.25
C ALA A 74 4.38 -17.06 6.68
N GLY A 75 4.59 -16.50 5.48
CA GLY A 75 5.91 -16.35 4.85
C GLY A 75 6.75 -15.16 5.32
N ARG A 76 6.36 -14.44 6.38
CA ARG A 76 7.08 -13.23 6.88
C ARG A 76 8.54 -13.47 7.28
N LYS A 77 8.94 -14.73 7.50
CA LYS A 77 10.30 -15.14 7.84
C LYS A 77 11.09 -15.70 6.65
N THR A 78 10.43 -15.91 5.51
CA THR A 78 11.04 -16.47 4.30
C THR A 78 11.41 -15.31 3.38
N PRO A 79 12.69 -15.13 3.01
CA PRO A 79 13.05 -14.19 1.97
C PRO A 79 12.41 -14.66 0.66
N GLY A 80 11.45 -13.92 0.13
CA GLY A 80 10.94 -14.16 -1.23
C GLY A 80 11.99 -13.83 -2.30
N MET A 81 11.57 -13.71 -3.56
CA MET A 81 12.46 -13.28 -4.66
C MET A 81 13.20 -11.96 -4.37
N ASP A 82 12.60 -11.05 -3.59
CA ASP A 82 13.18 -9.74 -3.24
C ASP A 82 14.19 -9.80 -2.07
N LYS A 83 14.43 -10.99 -1.46
CA LYS A 83 15.38 -11.25 -0.35
C LYS A 83 15.29 -10.36 0.90
N LEU A 84 14.31 -9.46 1.00
CA LEU A 84 14.18 -8.48 2.09
C LEU A 84 13.25 -8.99 3.20
N VAL A 85 13.78 -9.17 4.41
CA VAL A 85 12.99 -9.48 5.62
C VAL A 85 12.93 -8.23 6.51
N ILE A 86 11.81 -7.53 6.50
CA ILE A 86 11.62 -6.28 7.27
C ILE A 86 11.28 -6.63 8.73
N LYS A 87 12.30 -6.62 9.59
CA LYS A 87 12.16 -6.97 11.03
C LYS A 87 11.97 -5.75 11.93
N THR A 88 12.61 -4.61 11.63
CA THR A 88 12.63 -3.43 12.51
C THR A 88 11.46 -2.47 12.23
N PRO A 89 10.92 -1.78 13.26
CA PRO A 89 9.89 -0.76 13.10
C PRO A 89 10.28 0.35 12.12
N GLU A 90 11.53 0.83 12.18
CA GLU A 90 12.06 1.86 11.26
C GLU A 90 12.05 1.41 9.80
N ALA A 91 12.47 0.18 9.53
CA ALA A 91 12.45 -0.36 8.16
C ALA A 91 11.02 -0.51 7.63
N ARG A 92 10.04 -0.76 8.51
CA ARG A 92 8.61 -0.76 8.13
C ARG A 92 8.12 0.65 7.81
N GLY A 93 8.51 1.66 8.61
CA GLY A 93 8.23 3.07 8.32
C GLY A 93 8.77 3.50 6.96
N LYS A 94 10.07 3.24 6.71
CA LYS A 94 10.71 3.48 5.42
C LYS A 94 10.00 2.79 4.26
N MET A 95 9.55 1.54 4.45
CA MET A 95 8.78 0.83 3.42
C MET A 95 7.45 1.52 3.08
N VAL A 96 6.75 2.06 4.07
CA VAL A 96 5.51 2.83 3.83
C VAL A 96 5.78 4.09 3.01
N ASP A 97 6.89 4.77 3.30
CA ASP A 97 7.29 6.00 2.62
C ASP A 97 7.78 5.72 1.18
N LEU A 98 8.51 4.61 0.97
CA LEU A 98 8.86 4.12 -0.36
C LEU A 98 7.62 3.80 -1.20
N LEU A 99 6.63 3.12 -0.60
CA LEU A 99 5.36 2.82 -1.26
C LEU A 99 4.50 4.07 -1.52
N ALA A 100 4.78 5.21 -0.87
CA ALA A 100 4.13 6.48 -1.19
C ALA A 100 4.49 7.00 -2.59
N HIS A 101 5.75 6.77 -2.98
CA HIS A 101 6.33 7.23 -4.23
C HIS A 101 6.27 6.17 -5.33
N TYR A 102 5.85 4.95 -4.99
CA TYR A 102 5.77 3.85 -5.93
C TYR A 102 4.65 4.08 -6.95
N THR A 103 5.02 4.13 -8.24
CA THR A 103 4.07 4.21 -9.35
C THR A 103 3.38 2.86 -9.54
N ILE A 104 2.08 2.88 -9.80
CA ILE A 104 1.31 1.67 -10.09
C ILE A 104 1.93 1.02 -11.33
N TRP A 105 2.36 -0.23 -11.14
CA TRP A 105 3.12 -1.10 -12.02
C TRP A 105 2.89 -0.84 -13.51
N LYS A 106 3.98 -0.56 -14.24
CA LYS A 106 3.99 -0.70 -15.69
C LYS A 106 4.14 -2.20 -16.00
N ALA A 107 3.08 -2.82 -16.52
CA ALA A 107 3.11 -4.25 -16.85
C ALA A 107 4.28 -4.51 -17.81
N LYS A 108 5.24 -5.34 -17.40
CA LYS A 108 6.29 -5.81 -18.31
C LYS A 108 5.65 -6.82 -19.28
N PRO A 109 5.99 -6.79 -20.57
CA PRO A 109 5.44 -7.74 -21.53
C PRO A 109 5.75 -9.18 -21.09
N VAL A 110 4.75 -10.05 -21.15
CA VAL A 110 4.89 -11.47 -20.85
C VAL A 110 5.76 -12.10 -21.93
N ARG A 111 6.88 -12.74 -21.55
CA ARG A 111 7.63 -13.60 -22.45
C ARG A 111 6.96 -14.97 -22.49
N ARG A 112 6.57 -15.40 -23.68
CA ARG A 112 6.04 -16.75 -23.91
C ARG A 112 7.21 -17.72 -23.85
N MET A 113 7.19 -18.65 -22.90
CA MET A 113 8.20 -19.70 -22.78
C MET A 113 7.53 -21.03 -23.10
N VAL A 114 7.99 -21.70 -24.14
CA VAL A 114 7.55 -23.06 -24.47
C VAL A 114 8.37 -24.00 -23.59
N LEU A 115 7.69 -24.80 -22.77
CA LEU A 115 8.34 -25.91 -22.06
C LEU A 115 8.45 -27.06 -23.07
N SER A 116 9.67 -27.48 -23.39
CA SER A 116 9.90 -28.72 -24.14
C SER A 116 9.71 -29.90 -23.19
N THR A 117 8.71 -30.74 -23.47
CA THR A 117 8.47 -32.02 -22.79
C THR A 117 9.41 -33.08 -23.35
#